data_AF-A0A2T4MW36-F1
#
_entry.id   AF-A0A2T4MW36-F1
#
_cell.length_a   1.000
_cell.length_b   1.000
_cell.length_c   1.000
_cell.angle_alpha   90.00
_cell.angle_beta   90.00
_cell.angle_gamma   90.00
#
_symmetry.space_group_name_H-M   'P 1'
#
loop_
_entity.id
_entity.type
_entity.pdbx_description
1 polymer ?
#
loop_
_entity_poly.entity_id
_entity_poly.type
_entity_poly.pdbx_seq_one_letter_code
_entity_poly.pdbx_strand_id
1 'polypeptide(L)'
;MTLILEKLRTFSINPTALIQKQLFQLPPDLVRFRIERAQALYFFALNDKTSALRRFYLVNEDLAKDLGDAAKLYCFVPFRSQLGPTGIMQVNMLASDKYSISKRQALEADSEVFSVTRLTDAYEFTTFTDHDIEPIGDVELDHMLHLAFADSIIEHREDPIFKRYFSLPDSEGSEQYNAIIPTTIENELITASSSYDDLLNIDINIDSINALL
;
A
#
# COMPACT_ATOMS: atom_id res chain seq x y z
N MET A 1 -22.69 4.86 26.19
CA MET A 1 -22.32 5.44 24.87
C MET A 1 -21.41 4.51 24.05
N THR A 2 -21.43 3.20 24.31
CA THR A 2 -20.48 2.22 23.75
C THR A 2 -21.08 1.40 22.60
N LEU A 3 -22.40 1.19 22.59
CA LEU A 3 -23.11 0.39 21.58
C LEU A 3 -23.01 0.93 20.14
N ILE A 4 -22.93 2.25 19.95
CA ILE A 4 -22.84 2.83 18.61
C ILE A 4 -21.43 2.72 18.04
N LEU A 5 -20.39 2.89 18.87
CA LEU A 5 -19.00 2.76 18.44
C LEU A 5 -18.68 1.30 18.09
N GLU A 6 -19.17 0.33 18.88
CA GLU A 6 -19.05 -1.10 18.54
C GLU A 6 -19.76 -1.44 17.22
N LYS A 7 -20.94 -0.88 16.98
CA LYS A 7 -21.64 -1.04 15.70
C LYS A 7 -20.92 -0.36 14.54
N LEU A 8 -20.27 0.78 14.77
CA LEU A 8 -19.52 1.49 13.72
C LEU A 8 -18.17 0.83 13.43
N ARG A 9 -17.58 0.10 14.38
CA ARG A 9 -16.37 -0.71 14.13
C ARG A 9 -16.58 -1.75 13.04
N THR A 10 -17.77 -2.33 12.89
CA THR A 10 -18.05 -3.26 11.77
C THR A 10 -18.17 -2.57 10.42
N PHE A 11 -18.24 -1.24 10.38
CA PHE A 11 -18.20 -0.42 9.16
C PHE A 11 -16.85 0.28 8.95
N SER A 12 -15.86 0.05 9.82
CA SER A 12 -14.56 0.71 9.69
C SER A 12 -13.80 0.17 8.48
N ILE A 13 -13.35 1.07 7.62
CA ILE A 13 -12.43 0.76 6.53
C ILE A 13 -11.10 0.32 7.16
N ASN A 14 -10.50 -0.76 6.65
CA ASN A 14 -9.18 -1.21 7.07
C ASN A 14 -8.18 -0.03 6.94
N PRO A 15 -7.63 0.50 8.05
CA PRO A 15 -6.82 1.70 8.03
C PRO A 15 -5.52 1.50 7.25
N THR A 16 -4.88 0.33 7.37
CA THR A 16 -3.68 -0.02 6.62
C THR A 16 -3.95 -0.03 5.11
N ALA A 17 -5.08 -0.58 4.67
CA ALA A 17 -5.45 -0.56 3.25
C ALA A 17 -5.71 0.87 2.73
N LEU A 18 -6.24 1.76 3.57
CA LEU A 18 -6.41 3.18 3.22
C LEU A 18 -5.07 3.90 3.12
N ILE A 19 -4.17 3.68 4.07
CA ILE A 19 -2.81 4.24 4.09
C ILE A 19 -2.04 3.76 2.85
N GLN A 20 -2.05 2.45 2.57
CA GLN A 20 -1.42 1.91 1.36
C GLN A 20 -2.00 2.54 0.08
N LYS A 21 -3.32 2.73 0.00
CA LYS A 21 -3.93 3.39 -1.16
C LYS A 21 -3.40 4.81 -1.35
N GLN A 22 -3.23 5.57 -0.27
CA GLN A 22 -2.72 6.94 -0.32
C GLN A 22 -1.21 6.98 -0.63
N LEU A 23 -0.41 6.19 0.08
CA LEU A 23 1.05 6.13 -0.11
C LEU A 23 1.42 5.62 -1.51
N PHE A 24 0.65 4.69 -2.07
CA PHE A 24 0.93 4.10 -3.38
C PHE A 24 0.33 4.87 -4.56
N GLN A 25 -0.30 6.01 -4.30
CA GLN A 25 -0.85 6.86 -5.32
C GLN A 25 0.23 7.80 -5.84
N LEU A 26 0.54 7.70 -7.14
CA LEU A 26 1.41 8.68 -7.80
C LEU A 26 0.82 10.10 -7.69
N PRO A 27 1.63 11.16 -7.78
CA PRO A 27 1.15 12.53 -7.71
C PRO A 27 0.11 12.88 -8.80
N PRO A 28 -0.69 13.94 -8.62
CA PRO A 28 -1.58 14.44 -9.67
C PRO A 28 -0.84 14.77 -10.96
N ASP A 29 -1.57 14.86 -12.06
CA ASP A 29 -0.98 15.12 -13.37
C ASP A 29 -0.17 16.42 -13.37
N LEU A 30 0.96 16.42 -14.10
CA LEU A 30 1.93 17.52 -14.21
C LEU A 30 2.68 17.89 -12.91
N VAL A 31 2.36 17.26 -11.78
CA VAL A 31 3.12 17.44 -10.54
C VAL A 31 4.43 16.68 -10.67
N ARG A 32 5.55 17.38 -10.52
CA ARG A 32 6.87 16.75 -10.51
C ARG A 32 7.10 15.99 -9.22
N PHE A 33 7.83 14.90 -9.31
CA PHE A 33 8.29 14.12 -8.18
C PHE A 33 9.62 13.47 -8.48
N ARG A 34 10.42 13.31 -7.44
CA ARG A 34 11.72 12.64 -7.49
C ARG A 34 11.57 11.19 -7.04
N ILE A 35 12.11 10.26 -7.81
CA ILE A 35 12.14 8.83 -7.50
C ILE A 35 13.51 8.47 -6.91
N GLU A 36 13.51 7.82 -5.75
CA GLU A 36 14.72 7.40 -5.04
C GLU A 36 15.06 5.94 -5.33
N ARG A 37 15.68 5.70 -6.50
CA ARG A 37 16.00 4.33 -6.95
C ARG A 37 17.00 3.60 -6.05
N ALA A 38 17.91 4.33 -5.43
CA ALA A 38 18.91 3.76 -4.52
C ALA A 38 18.26 3.11 -3.29
N GLN A 39 17.04 3.53 -2.94
CA GLN A 39 16.22 3.01 -1.85
C GLN A 39 15.10 2.06 -2.34
N ALA A 40 15.18 1.58 -3.59
CA ALA A 40 14.21 0.63 -4.13
C ALA A 40 14.28 -0.73 -3.40
N LEU A 41 13.12 -1.23 -2.98
CA LEU A 41 12.99 -2.50 -2.26
C LEU A 41 12.21 -3.52 -3.08
N TYR A 42 12.76 -4.73 -3.17
CA TYR A 42 12.17 -5.83 -3.94
C TYR A 42 11.60 -6.86 -2.99
N PHE A 43 10.28 -7.11 -3.09
CA PHE A 43 9.58 -8.05 -2.25
C PHE A 43 8.60 -8.89 -3.05
N PHE A 44 8.39 -10.13 -2.61
CA PHE A 44 7.19 -10.86 -2.99
C PHE A 44 5.99 -10.28 -2.24
N ALA A 45 4.91 -10.00 -2.95
CA ALA A 45 3.71 -9.47 -2.33
C ALA A 45 2.43 -10.11 -2.90
N LEU A 46 1.46 -10.32 -2.01
CA LEU A 46 0.09 -10.65 -2.35
C LEU A 46 -0.71 -9.36 -2.49
N ASN A 47 -1.45 -9.22 -3.60
CA ASN A 47 -2.40 -8.12 -3.81
C ASN A 47 -3.82 -8.62 -3.52
N ASP A 48 -4.24 -8.44 -2.27
CA ASP A 48 -5.55 -8.83 -1.80
C ASP A 48 -6.61 -7.81 -2.23
N LYS A 49 -7.61 -8.30 -2.97
CA LYS A 49 -8.75 -7.51 -3.47
C LYS A 49 -10.08 -7.88 -2.78
N THR A 50 -10.04 -8.74 -1.77
CA THR A 50 -11.25 -9.23 -1.09
C THR A 50 -11.88 -8.20 -0.16
N SER A 51 -11.10 -7.22 0.31
CA SER A 51 -11.60 -6.12 1.12
C SER A 51 -12.10 -4.97 0.24
N ALA A 52 -12.88 -4.05 0.84
CA ALA A 52 -13.38 -2.86 0.13
C ALA A 52 -12.25 -2.02 -0.52
N LEU A 53 -11.02 -2.13 0.00
CA LEU A 53 -9.82 -1.56 -0.58
C LEU A 53 -8.80 -2.65 -0.91
N ARG A 54 -7.94 -2.40 -1.89
CA ARG A 54 -6.82 -3.30 -2.18
C ARG A 54 -5.79 -3.21 -1.05
N ARG A 55 -5.28 -4.35 -0.60
CA ARG A 55 -4.22 -4.43 0.40
C ARG A 55 -3.08 -5.29 -0.09
N PHE A 56 -1.86 -4.78 0.05
CA PHE A 56 -0.64 -5.52 -0.21
C PHE A 56 -0.15 -6.17 1.07
N TYR A 57 0.18 -7.46 0.99
CA TYR A 57 0.89 -8.17 2.05
C TYR A 57 2.26 -8.58 1.53
N LEU A 58 3.31 -8.19 2.24
CA LEU A 58 4.66 -8.68 1.96
C LEU A 58 4.76 -10.12 2.41
N VAL A 59 5.40 -10.96 1.60
CA VAL A 59 5.55 -12.38 1.89
C VAL A 59 7.03 -12.70 1.98
N ASN A 60 7.41 -13.45 3.00
CA ASN A 60 8.73 -14.06 3.06
C ASN A 60 9.02 -14.88 1.77
N GLU A 61 10.22 -14.77 1.23
CA GLU A 61 10.64 -15.45 -0.01
C GLU A 61 10.39 -16.97 0.04
N ASP A 62 10.64 -17.62 1.18
CA ASP A 62 10.45 -19.06 1.31
C ASP A 62 8.98 -19.46 1.22
N LEU A 63 8.09 -18.61 1.72
CA LEU A 63 6.64 -18.78 1.65
C LEU A 63 6.07 -18.37 0.29
N ALA A 64 6.73 -17.46 -0.44
CA ALA A 64 6.27 -17.03 -1.76
C ALA A 64 6.25 -18.20 -2.77
N LYS A 65 7.21 -19.13 -2.67
CA LYS A 65 7.27 -20.34 -3.50
C LYS A 65 6.02 -21.22 -3.34
N ASP A 66 5.54 -21.32 -2.11
CA ASP A 66 4.36 -22.10 -1.75
C ASP A 66 3.04 -21.48 -2.28
N LEU A 67 3.03 -20.16 -2.51
CA LEU A 67 1.86 -19.41 -3.00
C LEU A 67 1.76 -19.35 -4.53
N GLY A 68 2.80 -19.77 -5.25
CA GLY A 68 2.85 -19.76 -6.72
C GLY A 68 2.50 -18.38 -7.31
N ASP A 69 1.60 -18.36 -8.29
CA ASP A 69 1.22 -17.15 -9.04
C ASP A 69 0.47 -16.08 -8.22
N ALA A 70 0.00 -16.44 -7.01
CA ALA A 70 -0.65 -15.48 -6.13
C ALA A 70 0.37 -14.43 -5.63
N ALA A 71 1.57 -14.87 -5.26
CA ALA A 71 2.65 -14.01 -4.79
C ALA A 71 3.48 -13.52 -5.99
N LYS A 72 3.50 -12.21 -6.22
CA LYS A 72 4.23 -11.61 -7.35
C LYS A 72 5.39 -10.77 -6.85
N LEU A 73 6.46 -10.71 -7.65
CA LEU A 73 7.59 -9.84 -7.37
C LEU A 73 7.20 -8.38 -7.65
N TYR A 74 7.28 -7.54 -6.62
CA TYR A 74 7.10 -6.10 -6.72
C TYR A 74 8.39 -5.37 -6.36
N CYS A 75 8.61 -4.25 -7.02
CA CYS A 75 9.58 -3.24 -6.62
C CYS A 75 8.81 -2.06 -6.02
N PHE A 76 9.17 -1.67 -4.80
CA PHE A 76 8.62 -0.54 -4.07
C PHE A 76 9.68 0.55 -4.01
N VAL A 77 9.41 1.66 -4.67
CA VAL A 77 10.39 2.75 -4.83
C VAL A 77 9.85 4.03 -4.23
N PRO A 78 10.51 4.58 -3.20
CA PRO A 78 10.06 5.81 -2.58
C PRO A 78 10.16 6.98 -3.56
N PHE A 79 9.25 7.92 -3.44
CA PHE A 79 9.27 9.16 -4.20
C PHE A 79 8.80 10.35 -3.36
N ARG A 80 9.35 11.53 -3.62
CA ARG A 80 8.88 12.79 -3.04
C ARG A 80 8.27 13.68 -4.11
N SER A 81 7.08 14.18 -3.84
CA SER A 81 6.41 15.18 -4.68
C SER A 81 7.02 16.56 -4.48
N GLN A 82 7.05 17.39 -5.53
CA GLN A 82 7.38 18.81 -5.42
C GLN A 82 6.45 19.58 -4.46
N LEU A 83 5.27 19.01 -4.17
CA LEU A 83 4.30 19.58 -3.23
C LEU A 83 4.63 19.26 -1.76
N GLY A 84 5.63 18.40 -1.50
CA GLY A 84 6.05 17.97 -0.16
C GLY A 84 5.75 16.51 0.19
N PRO A 85 4.56 15.95 -0.10
CA PRO A 85 4.23 14.58 0.29
C PRO A 85 5.17 13.53 -0.30
N THR A 86 5.47 12.51 0.52
CA THR A 86 6.20 11.31 0.12
C THR A 86 5.24 10.17 -0.17
N GLY A 87 5.66 9.24 -1.03
CA GLY A 87 4.88 8.06 -1.37
C GLY A 87 5.79 6.94 -1.88
N ILE A 88 5.21 5.78 -2.16
CA ILE A 88 5.92 4.60 -2.63
C ILE A 88 5.32 4.17 -3.95
N MET A 89 6.10 4.27 -5.03
CA MET A 89 5.72 3.70 -6.31
C MET A 89 5.92 2.19 -6.28
N GLN A 90 4.82 1.47 -6.37
CA GLN A 90 4.73 0.03 -6.52
C GLN A 90 4.74 -0.38 -7.99
N VAL A 91 5.68 -1.24 -8.36
CA VAL A 91 5.90 -1.72 -9.73
C VAL A 91 5.85 -3.24 -9.73
N ASN A 92 4.91 -3.84 -10.48
CA ASN A 92 4.91 -5.28 -10.68
C ASN A 92 5.99 -5.62 -11.72
N MET A 93 7.01 -6.36 -11.30
CA MET A 93 8.20 -6.58 -12.13
C MET A 93 7.95 -7.53 -13.30
N LEU A 94 6.92 -8.38 -13.20
CA LEU A 94 6.64 -9.43 -14.18
C LEU A 94 5.33 -9.21 -14.95
N ALA A 95 4.54 -8.19 -14.59
CA ALA A 95 3.30 -7.90 -15.29
C ALA A 95 3.55 -7.22 -16.65
N SER A 96 2.75 -7.64 -17.63
CA SER A 96 2.74 -7.12 -19.00
C SER A 96 1.68 -6.03 -19.24
N ASP A 97 0.97 -5.60 -18.19
CA ASP A 97 0.06 -4.47 -18.30
C ASP A 97 0.84 -3.17 -18.52
N LYS A 98 0.26 -2.25 -19.29
CA LYS A 98 0.95 -1.02 -19.68
C LYS A 98 1.30 -0.12 -18.49
N TYR A 99 0.51 -0.12 -17.41
CA TYR A 99 0.85 0.64 -16.21
C TYR A 99 2.15 0.15 -15.56
N SER A 100 2.30 -1.16 -15.42
CA SER A 100 3.52 -1.79 -14.89
C SER A 100 4.71 -1.58 -15.83
N ILE A 101 4.51 -1.67 -17.15
CA ILE A 101 5.54 -1.38 -18.16
C ILE A 101 6.03 0.06 -18.03
N SER A 102 5.13 1.05 -18.03
CA SER A 102 5.50 2.47 -17.92
C SER A 102 6.29 2.77 -16.65
N LYS A 103 5.90 2.17 -15.52
CA LYS A 103 6.63 2.32 -14.26
C LYS A 103 8.03 1.68 -14.31
N ARG A 104 8.18 0.50 -14.93
CA ARG A 104 9.50 -0.12 -15.14
C ARG A 104 10.40 0.74 -16.01
N GLN A 105 9.86 1.31 -17.08
CA GLN A 105 10.61 2.26 -17.92
C GLN A 105 11.07 3.50 -17.15
N ALA A 106 10.24 4.04 -16.24
CA ALA A 106 10.64 5.13 -15.37
C ALA A 106 11.77 4.72 -14.40
N LEU A 107 11.77 3.49 -13.90
CA LEU A 107 12.86 2.97 -13.06
C LEU A 107 14.16 2.78 -13.83
N GLU A 108 14.11 2.42 -15.11
CA GLU A 108 15.29 2.20 -15.96
C GLU A 108 15.81 3.50 -16.60
N ALA A 109 15.05 4.59 -16.54
CA ALA A 109 15.44 5.89 -17.08
C ALA A 109 16.56 6.56 -16.28
N ASP A 110 17.37 7.39 -16.95
CA ASP A 110 18.53 8.08 -16.37
C ASP A 110 18.15 9.30 -15.49
N SER A 111 16.96 9.87 -15.70
CA SER A 111 16.47 11.02 -14.91
C SER A 111 15.92 10.57 -13.57
N GLU A 112 16.08 11.34 -12.49
CA GLU A 112 15.46 11.06 -11.19
C GLU A 112 14.11 11.76 -10.99
N VAL A 113 13.82 12.80 -11.78
CA VAL A 113 12.65 13.67 -11.62
C VAL A 113 11.68 13.48 -12.77
N PHE A 114 10.43 13.21 -12.42
CA PHE A 114 9.38 12.89 -13.36
C PHE A 114 8.11 13.67 -13.07
N SER A 115 7.27 13.85 -14.08
CA SER A 115 5.83 14.03 -13.90
C SER A 115 5.10 12.88 -14.58
N VAL A 116 3.90 12.57 -14.10
CA VAL A 116 3.07 11.51 -14.68
C VAL A 116 1.82 12.11 -15.31
N THR A 117 1.43 11.61 -16.47
CA THR A 117 0.11 11.83 -17.07
C THR A 117 -0.64 10.51 -17.05
N ARG A 118 -1.88 10.53 -16.54
CA ARG A 118 -2.71 9.32 -16.45
C ARG A 118 -3.48 9.13 -17.74
N LEU A 119 -3.13 8.09 -18.50
CA LEU A 119 -3.89 7.68 -19.68
C LEU A 119 -4.99 6.68 -19.28
N THR A 120 -5.83 6.30 -20.23
CA THR A 120 -6.89 5.31 -20.02
C THR A 120 -6.36 3.94 -19.60
N ASP A 121 -5.23 3.52 -20.16
CA ASP A 121 -4.67 2.19 -19.94
C ASP A 121 -3.19 2.18 -19.53
N ALA A 122 -2.56 3.35 -19.32
CA ALA A 122 -1.13 3.46 -19.03
C ALA A 122 -0.79 4.72 -18.24
N TYR A 123 0.48 4.83 -17.83
CA TYR A 123 1.09 6.08 -17.41
C TYR A 123 2.05 6.58 -18.48
N GLU A 124 2.10 7.90 -18.67
CA GLU A 124 3.14 8.55 -19.45
C GLU A 124 4.02 9.35 -18.49
N PHE A 125 5.32 9.04 -18.48
CA PHE A 125 6.29 9.71 -17.62
C PHE A 125 7.07 10.73 -18.45
N THR A 126 7.05 11.99 -18.02
CA THR A 126 7.88 13.06 -18.58
C THR A 126 9.09 13.24 -17.68
N THR A 127 10.29 13.20 -18.24
CA THR A 127 11.55 13.37 -17.51
C THR A 127 11.95 14.83 -17.42
N PHE A 128 12.63 15.17 -16.34
CA PHE A 128 13.25 16.47 -16.14
C PHE A 128 14.70 16.32 -15.68
N THR A 129 15.49 17.37 -15.90
CA THR A 129 16.93 17.41 -15.54
C THR A 129 17.21 18.28 -14.32
N ASP A 130 16.18 18.92 -13.76
CA ASP A 130 16.27 19.68 -12.52
C ASP A 130 16.23 18.73 -11.31
N HIS A 131 16.88 19.14 -10.23
CA HIS A 131 16.96 18.38 -8.98
C HIS A 131 16.39 19.18 -7.79
N ASP A 132 15.37 20.02 -8.07
CA ASP A 132 14.81 20.97 -7.11
C ASP A 132 13.97 20.31 -6.00
N ILE A 133 13.83 18.98 -6.05
CA ILE A 133 13.10 18.17 -5.06
C ILE A 133 14.13 17.48 -4.17
N GLU A 134 14.03 17.75 -2.87
CA GLU A 134 14.89 17.15 -1.85
C GLU A 134 14.69 15.62 -1.79
N PRO A 135 15.76 14.82 -1.64
CA PRO A 135 15.66 13.37 -1.52
C PRO A 135 14.95 12.93 -0.23
N ILE A 136 14.54 11.66 -0.19
CA ILE A 136 13.90 11.07 1.00
C ILE A 136 14.97 10.57 1.97
N GLY A 137 14.88 10.99 3.23
CA GLY A 137 15.76 10.51 4.29
C GLY A 137 15.39 9.11 4.78
N ASP A 138 16.37 8.38 5.32
CA ASP A 138 16.16 7.00 5.79
C ASP A 138 15.07 6.87 6.87
N VAL A 139 14.96 7.87 7.76
CA VAL A 139 13.93 7.91 8.82
C VAL A 139 12.53 8.06 8.22
N GLU A 140 12.38 8.87 7.18
CA GLU A 140 11.10 9.05 6.50
C GLU A 140 10.69 7.77 5.77
N LEU A 141 11.65 7.12 5.10
CA LEU A 141 11.43 5.85 4.45
C LEU A 141 10.98 4.77 5.45
N ASP A 142 11.66 4.66 6.59
CA ASP A 142 11.31 3.70 7.66
C ASP A 142 9.87 3.92 8.14
N HIS A 143 9.49 5.17 8.42
CA HIS A 143 8.11 5.49 8.81
C HIS A 143 7.09 5.13 7.73
N MET A 144 7.38 5.40 6.45
CA MET A 144 6.48 5.04 5.35
C MET A 144 6.30 3.53 5.23
N LEU A 145 7.37 2.76 5.37
CA LEU A 145 7.33 1.30 5.33
C LEU A 145 6.59 0.73 6.53
N HIS A 146 6.83 1.26 7.72
CA HIS A 146 6.12 0.86 8.93
C HIS A 146 4.61 1.08 8.78
N LEU A 147 4.19 2.28 8.36
CA LEU A 147 2.78 2.60 8.14
C LEU A 147 2.13 1.73 7.06
N ALA A 148 2.86 1.44 5.98
CA ALA A 148 2.33 0.64 4.88
C ALA A 148 2.25 -0.85 5.21
N PHE A 149 3.23 -1.41 5.92
CA PHE A 149 3.45 -2.85 5.96
C PHE A 149 3.55 -3.47 7.35
N ALA A 150 3.65 -2.74 8.46
CA ALA A 150 3.81 -3.35 9.79
C ALA A 150 2.73 -4.42 10.08
N ASP A 151 1.47 -4.13 9.75
CA ASP A 151 0.36 -5.08 9.92
C ASP A 151 0.10 -5.97 8.68
N SER A 152 0.95 -5.88 7.66
CA SER A 152 0.76 -6.53 6.35
C SER A 152 2.00 -7.33 5.93
N ILE A 153 2.62 -8.03 6.87
CA ILE A 153 3.72 -8.97 6.59
C ILE A 153 3.23 -10.39 6.90
N ILE A 154 3.55 -11.34 6.02
CA ILE A 154 3.28 -12.76 6.16
C ILE A 154 4.61 -13.46 6.39
N GLU A 155 4.84 -13.83 7.64
CA GLU A 155 6.08 -14.47 8.09
C GLU A 155 5.91 -15.98 8.26
N HIS A 156 4.68 -16.44 8.44
CA HIS A 156 4.40 -17.81 8.86
C HIS A 156 3.28 -18.44 8.03
N ARG A 157 3.29 -19.78 7.93
CA ARG A 157 2.23 -20.52 7.21
C ARG A 157 0.90 -20.49 7.95
N GLU A 158 0.95 -20.18 9.24
CA GLU A 158 -0.22 -20.10 10.10
C GLU A 158 -1.05 -18.85 9.84
N ASP A 159 -0.49 -17.84 9.15
CA ASP A 159 -1.15 -16.58 8.84
C ASP A 159 -2.48 -16.81 8.11
N PRO A 160 -3.60 -16.22 8.59
CA PRO A 160 -4.91 -16.40 7.96
C PRO A 160 -4.91 -16.02 6.48
N ILE A 161 -4.16 -14.97 6.13
CA ILE A 161 -4.01 -14.52 4.75
C ILE A 161 -3.22 -15.56 3.94
N PHE A 162 -2.12 -16.09 4.48
CA PHE A 162 -1.36 -17.15 3.82
C PHE A 162 -2.26 -18.35 3.53
N LYS A 163 -2.94 -18.91 4.54
CA LYS A 163 -3.83 -20.07 4.40
C LYS A 163 -4.93 -19.87 3.36
N ARG A 164 -5.47 -18.65 3.26
CA ARG A 164 -6.51 -18.33 2.29
C ARG A 164 -6.03 -18.44 0.84
N TYR A 165 -4.76 -18.14 0.58
CA TYR A 165 -4.15 -18.27 -0.75
C TYR A 165 -3.42 -19.61 -0.93
N PHE A 166 -2.96 -20.21 0.16
CA PHE A 166 -2.34 -21.52 0.24
C PHE A 166 -3.42 -22.60 0.31
N SER A 167 -4.17 -22.78 -0.80
CA SER A 167 -4.90 -23.99 -1.22
C SER A 167 -6.08 -23.65 -2.17
N LEU A 168 -5.83 -23.71 -3.48
CA LEU A 168 -6.65 -24.45 -4.47
C LEU A 168 -5.93 -24.45 -5.83
N PRO A 169 -5.42 -25.61 -6.29
CA PRO A 169 -5.21 -25.85 -7.72
C PRO A 169 -6.57 -26.06 -8.42
N ASP A 170 -6.60 -25.67 -9.68
CA ASP A 170 -7.63 -25.86 -10.71
C ASP A 170 -8.83 -24.91 -10.73
N SER A 171 -8.73 -23.88 -11.59
CA SER A 171 -9.72 -23.60 -12.64
C SER A 171 -9.03 -22.84 -13.76
N GLU A 172 -8.67 -23.56 -14.82
CA GLU A 172 -8.39 -22.95 -16.12
C GLU A 172 -9.57 -22.06 -16.55
N GLY A 173 -9.28 -20.81 -16.88
CA GLY A 173 -10.09 -20.03 -17.81
C GLY A 173 -11.32 -19.30 -17.24
N SER A 174 -11.41 -18.03 -17.64
CA SER A 174 -12.58 -17.15 -17.67
C SER A 174 -13.07 -16.52 -16.36
N GLU A 175 -12.81 -15.21 -16.31
CA GLU A 175 -13.73 -14.16 -15.88
C GLU A 175 -15.12 -14.63 -15.41
N GLN A 176 -15.32 -14.71 -14.09
CA GLN A 176 -16.58 -14.38 -13.41
C GLN A 176 -16.33 -14.39 -11.89
N TYR A 177 -16.04 -13.22 -11.33
CA TYR A 177 -16.18 -13.01 -9.88
C TYR A 177 -17.68 -12.99 -9.56
N ASN A 178 -18.28 -14.16 -9.43
CA ASN A 178 -19.59 -14.27 -8.80
C ASN A 178 -19.39 -14.10 -7.29
N ALA A 179 -20.05 -13.07 -6.76
CA ALA A 179 -20.14 -12.79 -5.34
C ALA A 179 -20.73 -14.01 -4.61
N ILE A 180 -19.87 -14.78 -3.94
CA ILE A 180 -20.30 -15.72 -2.91
C ILE A 180 -20.29 -14.93 -1.61
N ILE A 181 -21.47 -14.54 -1.15
CA ILE A 181 -21.71 -14.07 0.22
C ILE A 181 -21.55 -15.29 1.12
N PRO A 182 -20.54 -15.38 2.02
CA PRO A 182 -20.58 -16.36 3.07
C PRO A 182 -21.41 -15.75 4.22
N THR A 183 -22.70 -16.03 4.21
CA THR A 183 -23.47 -16.08 5.45
C THR A 183 -22.92 -17.24 6.26
N THR A 184 -22.07 -16.97 7.25
CA THR A 184 -22.09 -17.59 8.60
C THR A 184 -21.10 -16.81 9.46
N ILE A 185 -21.64 -16.19 10.50
CA ILE A 185 -20.90 -15.51 11.56
C ILE A 185 -20.33 -16.61 12.46
N GLU A 186 -19.02 -16.81 12.43
CA GLU A 186 -18.31 -17.42 13.56
C GLU A 186 -17.46 -16.33 14.22
N ASN A 187 -17.79 -16.10 15.49
CA ASN A 187 -17.15 -15.14 16.38
C ASN A 187 -15.71 -15.56 16.66
N GLU A 188 -14.75 -15.12 15.84
CA GLU A 188 -13.37 -15.02 16.31
C GLU A 188 -13.18 -13.64 16.95
N LEU A 189 -13.18 -13.65 18.29
CA LEU A 189 -12.71 -12.54 19.11
C LEU A 189 -11.27 -12.21 18.70
N ILE A 190 -11.11 -11.17 17.89
CA ILE A 190 -9.82 -10.52 17.68
C ILE A 190 -9.44 -9.88 19.01
N THR A 191 -8.61 -10.58 19.79
CA THR A 191 -7.87 -10.00 20.91
C THR A 191 -7.08 -8.81 20.38
N ALA A 192 -7.42 -7.62 20.86
CA ALA A 192 -6.70 -6.40 20.57
C ALA A 192 -5.23 -6.58 20.94
N SER A 193 -4.35 -6.54 19.95
CA SER A 193 -2.95 -6.23 20.20
C SER A 193 -2.88 -4.75 20.62
N SER A 194 -2.17 -4.55 21.72
CA SER A 194 -1.97 -3.32 22.46
C SER A 194 -1.35 -2.17 21.65
N SER A 195 -1.66 -0.94 22.06
CA SER A 195 -0.93 0.33 21.79
C SER A 195 -1.51 1.31 20.76
N TYR A 196 -2.83 1.48 20.69
CA TYR A 196 -3.43 2.66 20.02
C TYR A 196 -4.11 3.66 20.98
N ASP A 197 -4.23 3.33 22.27
CA ASP A 197 -4.90 4.20 23.25
C ASP A 197 -4.05 5.43 23.65
N ASP A 198 -2.72 5.40 23.46
CA ASP A 198 -1.85 6.53 23.82
C ASP A 198 -1.80 7.65 22.75
N LEU A 199 -2.31 7.41 21.53
CA LEU A 199 -2.35 8.43 20.46
C LEU A 199 -3.64 9.27 20.46
N LEU A 200 -4.63 8.90 21.28
CA LEU A 200 -5.92 9.58 21.36
C LEU A 200 -6.06 10.50 22.60
N ASN A 201 -5.04 10.60 23.44
CA ASN A 201 -4.99 11.52 24.59
C ASN A 201 -4.28 12.85 24.25
N ILE A 202 -4.59 13.44 23.10
CA ILE A 202 -4.30 14.86 22.88
C ILE A 202 -5.43 15.65 23.53
N ASP A 203 -5.21 16.02 24.80
CA ASP A 203 -6.07 16.90 25.56
C ASP A 203 -5.93 18.33 24.98
N ILE A 204 -6.71 18.63 23.93
CA ILE A 204 -6.76 19.97 23.35
C ILE A 204 -7.50 20.85 24.35
N ASN A 205 -6.74 21.62 25.14
CA ASN A 205 -7.31 22.60 26.04
C ASN A 205 -7.88 23.79 25.24
N ILE A 206 -9.19 23.73 24.96
CA ILE A 206 -9.94 24.71 24.16
C ILE A 206 -9.92 26.11 24.80
N ASP A 207 -9.63 26.23 26.10
CA ASP A 207 -9.52 27.53 26.78
C ASP A 207 -8.29 28.34 26.37
N SER A 208 -7.29 27.69 25.74
CA SER A 208 -6.05 28.34 25.27
C SER A 208 -6.22 29.15 23.98
N ILE A 209 -7.31 28.93 23.21
CA ILE A 209 -7.48 29.53 21.88
C ILE A 209 -8.04 30.96 21.96
N ASN A 210 -8.77 31.30 23.03
CA ASN A 210 -9.35 32.64 23.19
C ASN A 210 -8.36 33.70 23.72
N ALA A 211 -7.09 33.34 23.96
CA ALA A 211 -6.06 34.28 24.42
C ALA A 211 -5.22 34.89 23.29
N LEU A 212 -5.50 34.57 22.02
CA LEU A 212 -4.77 35.06 20.84
C LEU A 212 -5.64 35.85 19.84
N LEU A 213 -6.81 36.35 20.26
CA LEU A 213 -7.64 37.30 19.51
C LEU A 213 -7.79 38.63 20.26
#